data_AF-A0A841YV08-F1
#
_entry.id   AF-A0A841YV08-F1
#
_cell.length_a   1.000
_cell.length_b   1.000
_cell.length_c   1.000
_cell.angle_alpha   90.00
_cell.angle_beta   90.00
_cell.angle_gamma   90.00
#
_symmetry.space_group_name_H-M   'P 1'
#
loop_
_entity.id
_entity.type
_entity.pdbx_description
1 polymer ?
#
loop_
_entity_poly.entity_id
_entity_poly.type
_entity_poly.pdbx_seq_one_letter_code
_entity_poly.pdbx_strand_id
1 'polypeptide(L)'
;MNERDIEIDRWNKRLRNLGDKQFANERELRRHERLQDEVDYVHRQGDRLFRELGGAWYQDPEMARFLDEQRDGFRRRQFQVMDGLAEERARMEREKRMLVENESEYYAARRKLALGGEQG
;
A
#
# COMPACT_ATOMS: atom_id res chain seq x y z
N MET A 1 -35.89 9.94 -23.40
CA MET A 1 -34.47 9.65 -23.12
C MET A 1 -34.16 8.34 -23.82
N ASN A 2 -33.17 8.30 -24.71
CA ASN A 2 -32.86 7.11 -25.48
C ASN A 2 -32.21 6.05 -24.57
N GLU A 3 -32.46 4.75 -24.78
CA GLU A 3 -31.82 3.67 -24.00
C GLU A 3 -30.30 3.78 -24.01
N ARG A 4 -29.76 4.22 -25.14
CA ARG A 4 -28.34 4.54 -25.33
C ARG A 4 -27.82 5.63 -24.38
N ASP A 5 -28.60 6.68 -24.16
CA ASP A 5 -28.22 7.78 -23.26
C ASP A 5 -28.17 7.28 -21.80
N ILE A 6 -29.14 6.44 -21.42
CA ILE A 6 -29.20 5.80 -20.10
C ILE A 6 -27.97 4.91 -19.87
N GLU A 7 -27.56 4.16 -20.89
CA GLU A 7 -26.40 3.28 -20.80
C GLU A 7 -25.08 4.05 -20.75
N ILE A 8 -24.93 5.11 -21.55
CA ILE A 8 -23.80 6.04 -21.48
C ILE A 8 -23.69 6.67 -20.09
N ASP A 9 -24.80 7.12 -19.51
CA ASP A 9 -24.83 7.68 -18.16
C ASP A 9 -24.46 6.64 -17.09
N ARG A 10 -24.86 5.38 -17.26
CA ARG A 10 -24.45 4.28 -16.39
C ARG A 10 -22.93 4.07 -16.45
N TRP A 11 -22.32 4.11 -17.63
CA TRP A 11 -20.87 3.99 -17.78
C TRP A 11 -20.12 5.20 -17.21
N ASN A 12 -20.65 6.42 -17.41
CA ASN A 12 -20.08 7.63 -16.80
C ASN A 12 -20.08 7.56 -15.27
N LYS A 13 -21.17 7.07 -14.67
CA LYS A 13 -21.25 6.82 -13.22
C LYS A 13 -20.21 5.79 -12.76
N ARG A 14 -20.05 4.69 -13.50
CA ARG A 14 -19.04 3.66 -13.20
C ARG A 14 -17.61 4.19 -13.27
N LEU A 15 -17.29 4.99 -14.30
CA LEU A 15 -15.99 5.65 -14.45
C LEU A 15 -15.72 6.64 -13.32
N ARG A 16 -16.72 7.43 -12.90
CA ARG A 16 -16.57 8.34 -11.75
C ARG A 16 -16.26 7.58 -10.46
N ASN A 17 -17.05 6.55 -10.16
CA ASN A 17 -16.84 5.72 -8.97
C ASN A 17 -15.48 5.02 -9.00
N LEU A 18 -14.98 4.66 -10.18
CA LEU A 18 -13.66 4.07 -10.35
C LEU A 18 -12.54 5.09 -10.07
N GLY A 19 -12.69 6.33 -10.55
CA GLY A 19 -11.78 7.43 -10.25
C GLY A 19 -11.70 7.72 -8.75
N ASP A 20 -12.84 7.70 -8.04
CA ASP A 20 -12.87 7.87 -6.58
C ASP A 20 -12.10 6.74 -5.87
N LYS A 21 -12.22 5.50 -6.35
CA LYS A 21 -11.47 4.34 -5.82
C LYS A 21 -9.98 4.44 -6.11
N GLN A 22 -9.58 4.85 -7.32
CA GLN A 22 -8.18 5.07 -7.67
C GLN A 22 -7.56 6.15 -6.77
N PHE A 23 -8.26 7.26 -6.58
CA PHE A 23 -7.81 8.33 -5.69
C PHE A 23 -7.66 7.87 -4.24
N ALA A 24 -8.63 7.10 -3.73
CA ALA A 24 -8.55 6.52 -2.39
C ALA A 24 -7.35 5.57 -2.25
N ASN A 25 -7.13 4.67 -3.20
CA ASN A 25 -6.01 3.73 -3.18
C ASN A 25 -4.65 4.46 -3.24
N GLU A 26 -4.52 5.48 -4.08
CA GLU A 26 -3.30 6.31 -4.13
C GLU A 26 -3.03 7.05 -2.82
N ARG A 27 -4.09 7.52 -2.15
CA ARG A 27 -3.97 8.17 -0.85
C ARG A 27 -3.51 7.19 0.22
N GLU A 28 -4.05 5.98 0.23
CA GLU A 28 -3.63 4.93 1.17
C GLU A 28 -2.20 4.44 0.88
N LEU A 29 -1.80 4.28 -0.39
CA LEU A 29 -0.40 3.98 -0.76
C LEU A 29 0.57 5.03 -0.20
N ARG A 30 0.27 6.32 -0.37
CA ARG A 30 1.09 7.41 0.20
C ARG A 30 1.10 7.44 1.72
N ARG A 31 0.01 7.02 2.36
CA ARG A 31 -0.04 6.87 3.83
C ARG A 31 0.84 5.70 4.27
N HIS A 32 0.78 4.60 3.56
CA HIS A 32 1.57 3.41 3.83
C HIS A 32 3.07 3.65 3.63
N GLU A 33 3.47 4.41 2.60
CA GLU A 33 4.86 4.83 2.41
C GLU A 33 5.38 5.63 3.61
N ARG A 34 4.61 6.60 4.11
CA ARG A 34 4.97 7.36 5.32
C ARG A 34 5.09 6.48 6.56
N LEU A 35 4.18 5.53 6.72
CA LEU A 35 4.24 4.57 7.83
C LEU A 35 5.51 3.71 7.74
N GLN A 36 5.89 3.29 6.54
CA GLN A 36 7.13 2.54 6.33
C GLN A 36 8.36 3.38 6.70
N ASP A 37 8.41 4.66 6.31
CA ASP A 37 9.49 5.57 6.69
C ASP A 37 9.59 5.77 8.21
N GLU A 38 8.46 5.88 8.90
CA GLU A 38 8.38 5.99 10.37
C GLU A 38 8.90 4.71 11.06
N VAL A 39 8.49 3.54 10.56
CA VAL A 39 8.95 2.24 11.06
C VAL A 39 10.46 2.10 10.86
N ASP A 40 10.98 2.40 9.67
CA ASP A 40 12.41 2.38 9.37
C ASP A 40 13.19 3.36 10.27
N TYR A 41 12.63 4.53 10.56
CA TYR A 41 13.22 5.47 11.51
C TYR A 41 13.32 4.86 12.92
N VAL A 42 12.24 4.31 13.46
CA VAL A 42 12.24 3.67 14.79
C VAL A 42 13.26 2.53 14.84
N HIS A 43 13.37 1.73 13.78
CA HIS A 43 14.36 0.66 13.72
C HIS A 43 15.79 1.15 13.78
N ARG A 44 16.12 2.20 13.01
CA ARG A 44 17.46 2.80 13.07
C ARG A 44 17.80 3.34 14.46
N GLN A 45 16.82 3.95 15.14
CA GLN A 45 17.02 4.42 16.52
C GLN A 45 17.20 3.25 17.50
N GLY A 46 16.39 2.20 17.38
CA GLY A 46 16.50 1.00 18.22
C GLY A 46 17.85 0.29 18.06
N ASP A 47 18.30 0.07 16.83
CA ASP A 47 19.61 -0.54 16.56
C ASP A 47 20.78 0.29 17.09
N ARG A 48 20.65 1.62 17.07
CA ARG A 48 21.64 2.53 17.68
C ARG A 48 21.63 2.39 19.20
N LEU A 49 20.45 2.43 19.82
CA LEU A 49 20.29 2.31 21.27
C LEU A 49 20.87 0.99 21.80
N PHE A 50 20.59 -0.15 21.15
CA PHE A 50 21.17 -1.44 21.56
C PHE A 50 22.69 -1.45 21.43
N ARG A 51 23.26 -0.77 20.43
CA ARG A 51 24.71 -0.61 20.29
C ARG A 51 25.31 0.20 21.43
N GLU A 52 24.69 1.32 21.78
CA GLU A 52 25.13 2.21 22.86
C GLU A 52 25.03 1.51 24.23
N LEU A 53 23.90 0.83 24.50
CA LEU A 53 23.72 0.04 25.72
C LEU A 53 24.69 -1.12 25.82
N GLY A 54 24.89 -1.89 24.74
CA GLY A 54 25.85 -2.99 24.72
C GLY A 54 27.29 -2.52 24.96
N GLY A 55 27.65 -1.35 24.42
CA GLY A 55 28.96 -0.72 24.68
C GLY A 55 29.11 -0.22 26.11
N ALA A 56 28.04 0.27 26.75
CA ALA A 56 28.09 0.75 28.14
C ALA A 56 28.17 -0.39 29.16
N TRP A 57 27.55 -1.53 28.87
CA TRP A 57 27.41 -2.65 29.81
C TRP A 57 28.28 -3.86 29.46
N TYR A 58 29.27 -3.72 28.57
CA TYR A 58 30.07 -4.83 28.05
C TYR A 58 30.88 -5.60 29.13
N GLN A 59 31.15 -4.98 30.27
CA GLN A 59 31.88 -5.59 31.38
C GLN A 59 30.99 -6.44 32.30
N ASP A 60 29.67 -6.33 32.17
CA ASP A 60 28.69 -7.14 32.90
C ASP A 60 28.15 -8.23 31.95
N PRO A 61 28.60 -9.50 32.10
CA PRO A 61 28.21 -10.58 31.20
C PRO A 61 26.71 -10.91 31.24
N GLU A 62 26.05 -10.72 32.39
CA GLU A 62 24.62 -10.99 32.53
C GLU A 62 23.81 -9.92 31.80
N MET A 63 24.16 -8.65 32.01
CA MET A 63 23.54 -7.53 31.30
C MET A 63 23.81 -7.58 29.80
N ALA A 64 25.02 -7.90 29.37
CA ALA A 64 25.37 -8.04 27.95
C ALA A 64 24.50 -9.11 27.27
N ARG A 65 24.36 -10.29 27.89
CA ARG A 65 23.49 -11.37 27.38
C ARG A 65 22.03 -10.94 27.33
N PHE A 66 21.54 -10.27 28.38
CA PHE A 66 20.17 -9.75 28.41
C PHE A 66 19.91 -8.76 27.26
N LEU A 67 20.83 -7.82 27.03
CA LEU A 67 20.71 -6.83 25.96
C LEU A 67 20.73 -7.47 24.57
N ASP A 68 21.55 -8.50 24.36
CA ASP A 68 21.57 -9.27 23.11
C ASP A 68 20.23 -10.00 22.88
N GLU A 69 19.68 -10.66 23.90
CA GLU A 69 18.36 -11.30 23.81
C GLU A 69 17.24 -10.30 23.49
N GLN A 70 17.26 -9.11 24.12
CA GLN A 70 16.30 -8.05 23.83
C GLN A 70 16.46 -7.49 22.42
N ARG A 71 17.70 -7.33 21.94
CA ARG A 71 18.00 -6.88 20.58
C ARG A 71 17.49 -7.86 19.54
N ASP A 72 17.71 -9.16 19.76
CA ASP A 72 17.19 -10.20 18.88
C ASP A 72 15.66 -10.25 18.90
N GLY A 73 15.05 -10.11 20.07
CA GLY A 73 13.60 -9.97 20.21
C GLY A 73 13.04 -8.74 19.50
N PHE A 74 13.75 -7.62 19.52
CA PHE A 74 13.40 -6.41 18.78
C PHE A 74 13.48 -6.63 17.27
N ARG A 75 14.57 -7.22 16.78
CA ARG A 75 14.77 -7.53 15.35
C ARG A 75 13.76 -8.52 14.79
N ARG A 76 13.37 -9.54 15.56
CA ARG A 76 12.30 -10.46 15.14
C ARG A 76 10.96 -9.75 14.97
N ARG A 77 10.60 -8.88 15.92
CA ARG A 77 9.36 -8.08 15.83
C ARG A 77 9.41 -7.09 14.66
N GLN A 78 10.57 -6.48 14.43
CA GLN A 78 10.82 -5.65 13.24
C GLN A 78 10.53 -6.41 11.95
N PHE A 79 11.10 -7.61 11.80
CA PHE A 79 10.92 -8.42 10.60
C PHE A 79 9.43 -8.71 10.34
N GLN A 80 8.68 -9.09 11.38
CA GLN A 80 7.24 -9.33 11.28
C GLN A 80 6.45 -8.09 10.84
N VAL A 81 6.79 -6.90 11.36
CA VAL A 81 6.15 -5.65 10.97
C VAL A 81 6.45 -5.32 9.50
N MET A 82 7.71 -5.45 9.09
CA MET A 82 8.13 -5.17 7.71
C MET A 82 7.50 -6.12 6.70
N ASP A 83 7.39 -7.41 7.04
CA ASP A 83 6.68 -8.38 6.19
C ASP A 83 5.21 -8.01 6.04
N GLY A 84 4.52 -7.66 7.12
CA GLY A 84 3.12 -7.22 7.07
C GLY A 84 2.93 -5.96 6.22
N LEU A 85 3.84 -4.99 6.33
CA LEU A 85 3.85 -3.80 5.47
C LEU A 85 4.09 -4.16 3.99
N ALA A 86 4.98 -5.10 3.70
CA ALA A 86 5.26 -5.55 2.34
C ALA A 86 4.04 -6.25 1.71
N GLU A 87 3.36 -7.11 2.47
CA GLU A 87 2.12 -7.79 2.04
C GLU A 87 0.99 -6.79 1.74
N GLU A 88 0.80 -5.82 2.63
CA GLU A 88 -0.21 -4.78 2.50
C GLU A 88 0.05 -3.88 1.28
N ARG A 89 1.31 -3.47 1.07
CA ARG A 89 1.72 -2.75 -0.15
C ARG A 89 1.46 -3.58 -1.40
N ALA A 90 1.80 -4.87 -1.40
CA ALA A 90 1.55 -5.75 -2.53
C ALA A 90 0.05 -5.90 -2.82
N ARG A 91 -0.80 -5.89 -1.79
CA ARG A 91 -2.27 -5.88 -1.95
C ARG A 91 -2.75 -4.60 -2.64
N MET A 92 -2.35 -3.43 -2.15
CA MET A 92 -2.74 -2.14 -2.73
C MET A 92 -2.26 -1.97 -4.18
N GLU A 93 -1.06 -2.47 -4.52
CA GLU A 93 -0.54 -2.44 -5.90
C GLU A 93 -1.26 -3.42 -6.84
N ARG A 94 -1.79 -4.54 -6.31
CA ARG A 94 -2.69 -5.41 -7.10
C ARG A 94 -4.03 -4.73 -7.33
N GLU A 95 -4.59 -4.08 -6.31
CA GLU A 95 -5.83 -3.31 -6.45
C GLU A 95 -5.69 -2.17 -7.46
N LYS A 96 -4.58 -1.44 -7.41
CA LYS A 96 -4.26 -0.40 -8.41
C LYS A 96 -4.31 -0.93 -9.83
N ARG A 97 -3.66 -2.08 -10.09
CA ARG A 97 -3.66 -2.73 -11.41
C ARG A 97 -5.07 -3.12 -11.86
N MET A 98 -5.84 -3.75 -10.97
CA MET A 98 -7.24 -4.10 -11.28
C MET A 98 -8.10 -2.87 -11.57
N LEU A 99 -7.90 -1.76 -10.86
CA LEU A 99 -8.63 -0.51 -11.12
C LEU A 99 -8.29 0.06 -12.51
N VAL A 100 -7.03 0.00 -12.93
CA VAL A 100 -6.60 0.43 -14.28
C VAL A 100 -7.17 -0.47 -15.38
N GLU A 101 -7.23 -1.78 -15.14
CA GLU A 101 -7.86 -2.74 -16.07
C GLU A 101 -9.36 -2.44 -16.21
N ASN A 102 -10.08 -2.28 -15.10
CA ASN A 102 -11.49 -1.89 -15.09
C ASN A 102 -11.73 -0.56 -15.83
N GLU A 103 -10.83 0.41 -15.69
CA GLU A 103 -10.92 1.70 -16.37
C GLU A 103 -10.87 1.51 -17.89
N SER A 104 -9.90 0.70 -18.34
CA SER A 104 -9.71 0.36 -19.74
C SER A 104 -10.93 -0.33 -20.33
N GLU A 105 -11.53 -1.27 -19.58
CA GLU A 105 -12.76 -1.96 -19.96
C GLU A 105 -13.95 -1.00 -20.08
N TYR A 106 -14.13 -0.11 -19.09
CA TYR A 106 -15.24 0.84 -19.08
C TYR A 106 -15.14 1.85 -20.22
N TYR A 107 -13.93 2.34 -20.53
CA TYR A 107 -13.72 3.17 -21.71
C TYR A 107 -13.95 2.41 -23.02
N ALA A 108 -13.52 1.14 -23.12
CA ALA A 108 -13.77 0.33 -24.31
C ALA A 108 -15.27 0.08 -24.52
N ALA A 109 -16.01 -0.27 -23.47
CA ALA A 109 -17.46 -0.46 -23.51
C ALA A 109 -18.21 0.83 -23.89
N ARG A 110 -17.86 1.95 -23.25
CA ARG A 110 -18.42 3.27 -23.58
C ARG A 110 -18.14 3.67 -25.03
N ARG A 111 -16.92 3.45 -25.54
CA ARG A 111 -16.56 3.75 -26.94
C ARG A 111 -17.33 2.89 -27.94
N LYS A 112 -17.52 1.60 -27.67
CA LYS A 112 -18.35 0.72 -28.51
C LYS A 112 -19.79 1.25 -28.62
N LEU A 113 -20.38 1.70 -27.51
CA LEU A 113 -21.71 2.29 -27.48
C LEU A 113 -21.76 3.68 -28.15
N ALA A 114 -20.68 4.46 -28.09
CA ALA A 114 -20.59 5.77 -28.73
C ALA A 114 -20.36 5.68 -30.26
N LEU A 115 -19.64 4.66 -30.73
CA LEU A 115 -19.30 4.46 -32.15
C LEU A 115 -20.28 3.54 -32.90
N GLY A 116 -21.00 2.65 -32.20
CA GLY A 116 -22.04 1.79 -32.77
C GLY A 116 -23.30 2.52 -33.24
N GLY A 117 -23.21 3.82 -33.53
CA GLY A 117 -24.28 4.65 -34.11
C GLY A 117 -23.91 5.27 -35.46
N GLU A 118 -22.75 4.95 -36.03
CA GLU A 118 -22.39 5.31 -37.42
C GLU A 118 -22.41 4.06 -38.32
N GLN A 119 -23.52 3.33 -38.33
CA GLN A 119 -23.99 2.46 -39.42
C GLN A 119 -25.23 1.69 -38.95
N GLY A 120 -26.38 1.98 -39.55
CA GLY A 120 -27.66 1.29 -39.33
C GLY A 120 -28.82 2.24 -39.13
#